data_AF-A0A2K3P355-F1
#
_entry.id   AF-A0A2K3P355-F1
#
_cell.length_a   1.000
_cell.length_b   1.000
_cell.length_c   1.000
_cell.angle_alpha   90.00
_cell.angle_beta   90.00
_cell.angle_gamma   90.00
#
_symmetry.space_group_name_H-M   'P 1'
#
loop_
_entity.id
_entity.type
_entity.pdbx_description
1 polymer ?
#
loop_
_entity_poly.entity_id
_entity_poly.type
_entity_poly.pdbx_seq_one_letter_code
_entity_poly.pdbx_strand_id
1 'polypeptide(L)'
;VEDPLLEATKYLKLLQKNSPDALETHLLSFELYMRKQKILLAFQALKQLLRLDAEHPDSHRCLIKFFHKVGSMNTPVTDSEKLVWSVLEAERQTISQLHGKSLLEANNLFLEKHEGSLMHRAAVGEMMYILDPNRRAEVVKLIEGSPNNPAPRNGALGPIREWTLKDCIAVHKLLGSVLDDQDAALRWKVRCAEFFPYSTYFEGSQSSATPNSALNQICKTTVNGSSSHSQGDHVEHVASNGKLEAFKDLTI
;
A
#
# COMPACT_ATOMS: atom_id res chain seq x y z
N VAL A 1 22.75 12.60 -9.89
CA VAL A 1 23.36 11.29 -9.52
C VAL A 1 23.67 10.59 -10.84
N GLU A 2 24.94 10.30 -11.12
CA GLU A 2 25.33 9.70 -12.42
C GLU A 2 24.98 8.20 -12.51
N ASP A 3 25.07 7.44 -11.42
CA ASP A 3 24.59 6.05 -11.35
C ASP A 3 23.72 5.82 -10.09
N PRO A 4 22.39 5.95 -10.21
CA PRO A 4 21.46 5.72 -9.11
C PRO A 4 21.51 4.30 -8.52
N LEU A 5 21.78 3.29 -9.34
CA LEU A 5 21.80 1.88 -8.89
C LEU A 5 23.07 1.55 -8.13
N LEU A 6 24.21 2.14 -8.51
CA LEU A 6 25.45 2.02 -7.75
C LEU A 6 25.31 2.68 -6.38
N GLU A 7 24.73 3.88 -6.32
CA GLU A 7 24.52 4.59 -5.06
C GLU A 7 23.57 3.82 -4.14
N ALA A 8 22.44 3.34 -4.66
CA ALA A 8 21.51 2.48 -3.92
C ALA A 8 22.19 1.19 -3.39
N THR A 9 23.16 0.64 -4.12
CA THR A 9 23.92 -0.54 -3.66
C THR A 9 24.72 -0.25 -2.39
N LYS A 10 25.23 0.98 -2.21
CA LYS A 10 25.98 1.36 -1.00
C LYS A 10 25.06 1.35 0.23
N TYR A 11 23.89 1.99 0.13
CA TYR A 11 22.90 2.00 1.21
C TYR A 11 22.35 0.60 1.51
N LEU A 12 22.12 -0.21 0.47
CA LEU A 12 21.66 -1.58 0.65
C LEU A 12 22.66 -2.41 1.48
N LYS A 13 23.97 -2.27 1.23
CA LYS A 13 24.99 -2.95 2.04
C LYS A 13 24.95 -2.53 3.51
N LEU A 14 24.64 -1.28 3.80
CA LEU A 14 24.47 -0.80 5.18
C LEU A 14 23.23 -1.44 5.83
N LEU A 15 22.11 -1.54 5.11
CA LEU A 15 20.90 -2.20 5.61
C LEU A 15 21.13 -3.69 5.85
N GLN A 16 21.78 -4.39 4.92
CA GLN A 16 22.11 -5.81 5.07
C GLN A 16 23.04 -6.07 6.25
N LYS A 17 23.93 -5.12 6.58
CA LYS A 17 24.84 -5.22 7.72
C LYS A 17 24.14 -4.96 9.06
N ASN A 18 23.26 -3.96 9.12
CA ASN A 18 22.70 -3.46 10.38
C ASN A 18 21.26 -3.93 10.67
N SER A 19 20.53 -4.35 9.65
CA SER A 19 19.12 -4.79 9.72
C SER A 19 18.87 -6.03 8.84
N PRO A 20 19.64 -7.13 9.01
CA PRO A 20 19.52 -8.33 8.18
C PRO A 20 18.21 -9.09 8.39
N ASP A 21 17.52 -8.88 9.51
CA ASP A 21 16.25 -9.57 9.81
C ASP A 21 15.02 -8.69 9.51
N ALA A 22 15.21 -7.48 8.98
CA ALA A 22 14.11 -6.64 8.53
C ALA A 22 13.62 -7.08 7.15
N LEU A 23 12.31 -7.24 6.98
CA LEU A 23 11.70 -7.66 5.72
C LEU A 23 12.00 -6.63 4.61
N GLU A 24 11.94 -5.35 4.94
CA GLU A 24 12.18 -4.22 4.04
C GLU A 24 13.59 -4.24 3.44
N THR A 25 14.60 -4.69 4.21
CA THR A 25 15.98 -4.84 3.72
C THR A 25 16.02 -5.80 2.54
N HIS A 26 15.29 -6.91 2.62
CA HIS A 26 15.27 -7.91 1.56
C HIS A 26 14.33 -7.55 0.41
N LEU A 27 13.24 -6.81 0.66
CA LEU A 27 12.40 -6.25 -0.40
C LEU A 27 13.21 -5.29 -1.27
N LEU A 28 13.97 -4.39 -0.64
CA LEU A 28 14.87 -3.48 -1.34
C LEU A 28 16.00 -4.23 -2.06
N SER A 29 16.55 -5.28 -1.42
CA SER A 29 17.57 -6.14 -2.04
C SER A 29 17.05 -6.77 -3.33
N PHE A 30 15.85 -7.36 -3.27
CA PHE A 30 15.19 -7.98 -4.40
C PHE A 30 14.99 -6.97 -5.54
N GLU A 31 14.35 -5.84 -5.27
CA GLU A 31 14.04 -4.81 -6.27
C GLU A 31 15.32 -4.25 -6.92
N LEU A 32 16.39 -4.03 -6.15
CA LEU A 32 17.67 -3.56 -6.67
C LEU A 32 18.34 -4.61 -7.56
N TYR A 33 18.43 -5.87 -7.09
CA TYR A 33 19.09 -6.93 -7.85
C TYR A 33 18.32 -7.32 -9.11
N MET A 34 17.00 -7.23 -9.10
CA MET A 34 16.17 -7.40 -10.31
C MET A 34 16.50 -6.33 -11.36
N ARG A 35 16.60 -5.05 -10.96
CA ARG A 35 16.99 -3.95 -11.87
C ARG A 35 18.43 -4.08 -12.40
N LYS A 36 19.35 -4.57 -11.57
CA LYS A 36 20.75 -4.86 -11.95
C LYS A 36 20.92 -6.18 -12.70
N GLN A 37 19.84 -6.92 -12.97
CA GLN A 37 19.85 -8.24 -13.61
C GLN A 37 20.74 -9.28 -12.91
N LYS A 38 20.93 -9.15 -11.58
CA LYS A 38 21.68 -10.11 -10.78
C LYS A 38 20.74 -11.18 -10.24
N ILE A 39 20.32 -12.10 -11.11
CA ILE A 39 19.21 -13.04 -10.84
C ILE A 39 19.44 -13.91 -9.62
N LEU A 40 20.64 -14.46 -9.43
CA LEU A 40 20.93 -15.29 -8.25
C LEU A 40 20.89 -14.49 -6.93
N LEU A 41 21.31 -13.22 -6.94
CA LEU A 41 21.22 -12.35 -5.75
C LEU A 41 19.78 -11.93 -5.47
N ALA A 42 18.99 -11.68 -6.53
CA ALA A 42 17.56 -11.45 -6.39
C ALA A 42 16.86 -12.70 -5.80
N PHE A 43 17.23 -13.90 -6.27
CA PHE A 43 16.71 -15.14 -5.72
C PHE A 43 17.12 -15.36 -4.27
N GLN A 44 18.37 -15.05 -3.91
CA GLN A 44 18.83 -15.09 -2.52
C GLN A 44 18.00 -14.16 -1.61
N ALA A 45 17.72 -12.92 -2.07
CA ALA A 45 16.86 -12.00 -1.34
C ALA A 45 15.43 -12.54 -1.21
N LEU A 46 14.89 -13.15 -2.27
CA LEU A 46 13.57 -13.80 -2.22
C LEU A 46 13.52 -14.94 -1.19
N LYS A 47 14.55 -15.79 -1.12
CA LYS A 47 14.62 -16.84 -0.09
C LYS A 47 14.61 -16.26 1.33
N GLN A 48 15.26 -15.12 1.55
CA GLN A 48 15.22 -14.43 2.84
C GLN A 48 13.84 -13.85 3.14
N LEU A 49 13.14 -13.28 2.15
CA LEU A 49 11.76 -12.80 2.31
C LEU A 49 10.83 -13.93 2.74
N LEU A 50 10.89 -15.07 2.05
CA LEU A 50 10.07 -16.23 2.38
C LEU A 50 10.42 -16.84 3.75
N ARG A 51 11.69 -16.75 4.17
CA ARG A 51 12.12 -17.17 5.51
C ARG A 51 11.56 -16.28 6.61
N LEU A 52 11.55 -14.96 6.40
CA LEU A 52 11.12 -13.98 7.39
C LEU A 52 9.60 -13.94 7.50
N ASP A 53 8.92 -13.82 6.37
CA ASP A 53 7.46 -13.83 6.32
C ASP A 53 6.98 -14.28 4.93
N ALA A 54 6.64 -15.57 4.86
CA ALA A 54 6.09 -16.24 3.69
C ALA A 54 4.66 -15.81 3.35
N GLU A 55 3.91 -15.29 4.32
CA GLU A 55 2.51 -14.91 4.16
C GLU A 55 2.38 -13.40 3.90
N HIS A 56 3.46 -12.61 4.00
CA HIS A 56 3.43 -11.18 3.69
C HIS A 56 3.06 -10.89 2.23
N PRO A 57 2.18 -9.90 1.95
CA PRO A 57 1.77 -9.54 0.59
C PRO A 57 2.95 -9.22 -0.33
N ASP A 58 3.94 -8.46 0.14
CA ASP A 58 5.10 -8.09 -0.68
C ASP A 58 6.06 -9.25 -0.94
N SER A 59 6.18 -10.20 0.00
CA SER A 59 6.94 -11.44 -0.23
C SER A 59 6.30 -12.25 -1.36
N HIS A 60 4.97 -12.35 -1.36
CA HIS A 60 4.21 -13.00 -2.43
C HIS A 60 4.37 -12.28 -3.78
N ARG A 61 4.34 -10.93 -3.80
CA ARG A 61 4.63 -10.15 -5.01
C ARG A 61 6.00 -10.48 -5.57
N CYS A 62 7.03 -10.47 -4.73
CA CYS A 62 8.40 -10.77 -5.14
C CYS A 62 8.51 -12.20 -5.70
N LEU A 63 7.85 -13.17 -5.06
CA LEU A 63 7.84 -14.56 -5.51
C LEU A 63 7.28 -14.72 -6.92
N ILE A 64 6.07 -14.21 -7.15
CA ILE A 64 5.41 -14.34 -8.46
C ILE A 64 6.15 -13.53 -9.53
N LYS A 65 6.56 -12.28 -9.23
CA LYS A 65 7.34 -11.45 -10.16
C LYS A 65 8.65 -12.11 -10.58
N PHE A 66 9.35 -12.73 -9.62
CA PHE A 66 10.62 -13.39 -9.90
C PHE A 66 10.45 -14.52 -10.91
N PHE A 67 9.56 -15.49 -10.62
CA PHE A 67 9.39 -16.64 -11.49
C PHE A 67 8.68 -16.31 -12.80
N HIS A 68 7.81 -15.29 -12.83
CA HIS A 68 7.28 -14.77 -14.08
C HIS A 68 8.42 -14.21 -14.95
N LYS A 69 9.29 -13.37 -14.36
CA LYS A 69 10.42 -12.78 -15.07
C LYS A 69 11.42 -13.82 -15.57
N VAL A 70 11.74 -14.81 -14.74
CA VAL A 70 12.60 -15.94 -15.13
C VAL A 70 11.97 -16.70 -16.29
N GLY A 71 10.68 -17.04 -16.21
CA GLY A 71 9.97 -17.74 -17.30
C GLY A 71 9.88 -16.94 -18.61
N SER A 72 9.98 -15.60 -18.57
CA SER A 72 10.03 -14.74 -19.76
C SER A 72 11.44 -14.45 -20.28
N MET A 73 12.50 -14.96 -19.66
CA MET A 73 13.86 -14.76 -20.15
C MET A 73 14.13 -15.63 -21.39
N ASN A 74 15.03 -15.15 -22.24
CA ASN A 74 15.48 -15.90 -23.42
C ASN A 74 16.07 -17.25 -23.00
N THR A 75 15.96 -18.23 -23.89
CA THR A 75 16.56 -19.55 -23.72
C THR A 75 18.06 -19.41 -23.39
N PRO A 76 18.55 -20.01 -22.31
CA PRO A 76 19.95 -19.92 -21.93
C PRO A 76 20.87 -20.48 -23.03
N VAL A 77 21.83 -19.69 -23.46
CA VAL A 77 22.71 -20.01 -24.59
C VAL A 77 24.02 -20.61 -24.09
N THR A 78 24.58 -20.02 -23.04
CA THR A 78 25.85 -20.44 -22.44
C THR A 78 25.63 -21.53 -21.39
N ASP A 79 26.66 -22.33 -21.13
CA ASP A 79 26.59 -23.38 -20.12
C ASP A 79 26.42 -22.83 -18.70
N SER A 80 26.96 -21.63 -18.44
CA SER A 80 26.75 -20.92 -17.17
C SER A 80 25.28 -20.52 -16.98
N GLU A 81 24.61 -20.02 -18.02
CA GLU A 81 23.19 -19.69 -17.94
C GLU A 81 22.35 -20.95 -17.76
N LYS A 82 22.64 -22.04 -18.48
CA LYS A 82 21.93 -23.31 -18.31
C LYS A 82 22.04 -23.84 -16.88
N LEU A 83 23.21 -23.70 -16.25
CA LEU A 83 23.41 -24.06 -14.85
C LEU A 83 22.59 -23.17 -13.90
N VAL A 84 22.54 -21.86 -14.14
CA VAL A 84 21.68 -20.96 -13.35
C VAL A 84 20.21 -21.37 -13.45
N TRP A 85 19.75 -21.67 -14.65
CA TRP A 85 18.38 -22.12 -14.90
C TRP A 85 18.06 -23.45 -14.22
N SER A 86 18.96 -24.44 -14.28
CA SER A 86 18.74 -25.74 -13.62
C SER A 86 18.66 -25.59 -12.10
N VAL A 87 19.47 -24.72 -11.51
CA VAL A 87 19.40 -24.40 -10.08
C VAL A 87 18.07 -23.74 -9.73
N LEU A 88 17.62 -22.77 -10.52
CA LEU A 88 16.34 -22.08 -10.27
C LEU A 88 15.14 -23.02 -10.38
N GLU A 89 15.14 -23.95 -11.35
CA GLU A 89 14.07 -24.92 -11.50
C GLU A 89 14.05 -25.94 -10.34
N ALA A 90 15.22 -26.44 -9.93
CA ALA A 90 15.33 -27.33 -8.78
C ALA A 90 14.84 -26.64 -7.49
N GLU A 91 15.27 -25.39 -7.27
CA GLU A 91 14.88 -24.61 -6.11
C GLU A 91 13.39 -24.23 -6.13
N ARG A 92 12.80 -23.98 -7.30
CA ARG A 92 11.35 -23.73 -7.44
C ARG A 92 10.52 -24.84 -6.82
N GLN A 93 10.94 -26.09 -6.97
CA GLN A 93 10.26 -27.25 -6.39
C GLN A 93 10.36 -27.30 -4.87
N THR A 94 11.36 -26.66 -4.27
CA THR A 94 11.50 -26.61 -2.80
C THR A 94 10.59 -25.56 -2.14
N ILE A 95 10.03 -24.62 -2.92
CA ILE A 95 9.18 -23.55 -2.42
C ILE A 95 7.75 -24.07 -2.28
N SER A 96 7.29 -24.25 -1.05
CA SER A 96 5.97 -24.83 -0.72
C SER A 96 4.78 -24.13 -1.43
N GLN A 97 4.89 -22.82 -1.64
CA GLN A 97 3.89 -22.01 -2.32
C GLN A 97 3.78 -22.35 -3.82
N LEU A 98 4.86 -22.81 -4.45
CA LEU A 98 4.95 -23.08 -5.90
C LEU A 98 5.05 -24.57 -6.27
N HIS A 99 5.35 -25.44 -5.29
CA HIS A 99 5.56 -26.86 -5.55
C HIS A 99 4.36 -27.48 -6.28
N GLY A 100 4.61 -28.00 -7.49
CA GLY A 100 3.60 -28.62 -8.35
C GLY A 100 2.52 -27.67 -8.89
N LYS A 101 2.69 -26.35 -8.76
CA LYS A 101 1.68 -25.33 -9.10
C LYS A 101 2.19 -24.38 -10.17
N SER A 102 1.30 -23.91 -11.03
CA SER A 102 1.50 -22.73 -11.85
C SER A 102 1.53 -21.46 -10.97
N LEU A 103 2.05 -20.36 -11.52
CA LEU A 103 2.05 -19.07 -10.81
C LEU A 103 0.63 -18.57 -10.53
N LEU A 104 -0.32 -18.87 -11.42
CA LEU A 104 -1.71 -18.45 -11.24
C LEU A 104 -2.41 -19.26 -10.15
N GLU A 105 -2.20 -20.59 -10.11
CA GLU A 105 -2.72 -21.42 -9.02
C GLU A 105 -2.14 -21.01 -7.67
N ALA A 106 -0.83 -20.75 -7.59
CA ALA A 106 -0.21 -20.23 -6.38
C ALA A 106 -0.81 -18.88 -5.94
N ASN A 107 -1.10 -18.00 -6.89
CA ASN A 107 -1.73 -16.71 -6.62
C ASN A 107 -3.16 -16.85 -6.09
N ASN A 108 -3.94 -17.78 -6.63
CA ASN A 108 -5.30 -18.06 -6.16
C ASN A 108 -5.31 -18.69 -4.76
N LEU A 109 -4.43 -19.66 -4.50
CA LEU A 109 -4.30 -20.26 -3.16
C LEU A 109 -3.89 -19.25 -2.08
N PHE A 110 -3.06 -18.27 -2.45
CA PHE A 110 -2.71 -17.17 -1.55
C PHE A 110 -3.93 -16.28 -1.24
N LEU A 111 -4.82 -16.06 -2.20
CA LEU A 111 -6.08 -15.35 -1.97
C LEU A 111 -6.99 -16.09 -0.99
N GLU A 112 -7.19 -17.39 -1.20
CA GLU A 112 -8.06 -18.24 -0.36
C GLU A 112 -7.67 -18.20 1.13
N LYS A 113 -6.37 -18.10 1.42
CA LYS A 113 -5.87 -17.98 2.80
C LYS A 113 -6.11 -16.61 3.43
N HIS A 114 -6.21 -15.55 2.62
CA HIS A 114 -6.13 -14.15 3.05
C HIS A 114 -7.29 -13.29 2.54
N GLU A 115 -8.46 -13.88 2.32
CA GLU A 115 -9.61 -13.24 1.67
C GLU A 115 -10.08 -11.94 2.37
N GLY A 116 -9.84 -11.84 3.68
CA GLY A 116 -10.22 -10.68 4.49
C GLY A 116 -9.26 -9.49 4.41
N SER A 117 -8.02 -9.69 3.95
CA SER A 117 -7.00 -8.64 4.00
C SER A 117 -6.90 -7.83 2.72
N LEU A 118 -7.09 -6.51 2.82
CA LEU A 118 -6.98 -5.59 1.69
C LEU A 118 -5.65 -5.72 0.94
N MET A 119 -4.53 -5.76 1.67
CA MET A 119 -3.20 -5.77 1.06
C MET A 119 -2.87 -7.11 0.39
N HIS A 120 -3.39 -8.22 0.91
CA HIS A 120 -3.25 -9.53 0.25
C HIS A 120 -4.07 -9.59 -1.04
N ARG A 121 -5.32 -9.10 -1.02
CA ARG A 121 -6.15 -8.99 -2.24
C ARG A 121 -5.52 -8.07 -3.28
N ALA A 122 -4.93 -6.95 -2.86
CA ALA A 122 -4.21 -6.05 -3.74
C ALA A 122 -2.94 -6.69 -4.33
N ALA A 123 -2.23 -7.52 -3.55
CA ALA A 123 -1.08 -8.28 -4.03
C ALA A 123 -1.47 -9.35 -5.05
N VAL A 124 -2.50 -10.14 -4.75
CA VAL A 124 -3.06 -11.13 -5.66
C VAL A 124 -3.53 -10.47 -6.94
N GLY A 125 -4.26 -9.36 -6.82
CA GLY A 125 -4.77 -8.59 -7.93
C GLY A 125 -3.67 -8.10 -8.88
N GLU A 126 -2.65 -7.44 -8.33
CA GLU A 126 -1.50 -7.01 -9.15
C GLU A 126 -0.83 -8.21 -9.84
N MET A 127 -0.62 -9.32 -9.12
CA MET A 127 0.07 -10.48 -9.68
C MET A 127 -0.77 -11.14 -10.78
N MET A 128 -2.09 -11.18 -10.61
CA MET A 128 -3.02 -11.66 -11.62
C MET A 128 -2.94 -10.81 -12.89
N TYR A 129 -2.91 -9.49 -12.75
CA TYR A 129 -2.77 -8.57 -13.88
C TYR A 129 -1.40 -8.69 -14.58
N ILE A 130 -0.31 -8.88 -13.83
CA ILE A 130 1.04 -9.08 -14.40
C ILE A 130 1.11 -10.39 -15.19
N LEU A 131 0.47 -11.45 -14.71
CA LEU A 131 0.44 -12.77 -15.37
C LEU A 131 -0.51 -12.78 -16.58
N ASP A 132 -1.64 -12.08 -16.49
CA ASP A 132 -2.63 -11.96 -17.57
C ASP A 132 -3.30 -10.57 -17.56
N PRO A 133 -2.83 -9.64 -18.43
CA PRO A 133 -3.37 -8.28 -18.51
C PRO A 133 -4.86 -8.20 -18.89
N ASN A 134 -5.43 -9.25 -19.50
CA ASN A 134 -6.84 -9.26 -19.91
C ASN A 134 -7.81 -9.34 -18.72
N ARG A 135 -7.30 -9.69 -17.53
CA ARG A 135 -8.11 -9.87 -16.30
C ARG A 135 -8.27 -8.59 -15.49
N ARG A 136 -7.92 -7.43 -16.04
CA ARG A 136 -8.03 -6.12 -15.36
C ARG A 136 -9.36 -5.91 -14.64
N ALA A 137 -10.49 -6.16 -15.31
CA ALA A 137 -11.82 -5.96 -14.73
C ALA A 137 -12.09 -6.87 -13.52
N GLU A 138 -11.60 -8.12 -13.57
CA GLU A 138 -11.67 -9.06 -12.46
C GLU A 138 -10.84 -8.59 -11.27
N VAL A 139 -9.63 -8.09 -11.54
CA VAL A 139 -8.73 -7.54 -10.51
C VAL A 139 -9.34 -6.32 -9.82
N VAL A 140 -9.92 -5.39 -10.58
CA VAL A 140 -10.61 -4.21 -10.02
C VAL A 140 -11.74 -4.66 -9.10
N LYS A 141 -12.58 -5.60 -9.56
CA LYS A 141 -13.66 -6.16 -8.75
C LYS A 141 -13.16 -6.86 -7.48
N LEU A 142 -12.05 -7.58 -7.56
CA LEU A 142 -11.42 -8.22 -6.41
C LEU A 142 -11.01 -7.19 -5.36
N ILE A 143 -10.34 -6.12 -5.78
CA ILE A 143 -9.85 -5.05 -4.90
C ILE A 143 -11.01 -4.26 -4.30
N GLU A 144 -11.97 -3.81 -5.12
CA GLU A 144 -13.15 -3.07 -4.67
C GLU A 144 -14.04 -3.93 -3.75
N GLY A 145 -14.07 -5.25 -3.96
CA GLY A 145 -14.81 -6.20 -3.11
C GLY A 145 -14.16 -6.49 -1.76
N SER A 146 -13.06 -5.82 -1.39
CA SER A 146 -12.38 -6.07 -0.11
C SER A 146 -13.29 -5.67 1.08
N PRO A 147 -13.37 -6.51 2.13
CA PRO A 147 -14.09 -6.17 3.35
C PRO A 147 -13.29 -5.14 4.15
N ASN A 148 -14.00 -4.31 4.92
CA ASN A 148 -13.40 -3.37 5.85
C ASN A 148 -14.05 -3.53 7.23
N ASN A 149 -13.68 -4.59 7.93
CA ASN A 149 -14.38 -5.00 9.15
C ASN A 149 -14.03 -4.06 10.33
N PRO A 150 -14.88 -4.02 11.37
CA PRO A 150 -14.55 -3.35 12.62
C PRO A 150 -13.32 -4.02 13.26
N ALA A 151 -12.29 -3.24 13.58
CA ALA A 151 -11.10 -3.70 14.26
C ALA A 151 -11.26 -3.58 15.80
N PRO A 152 -10.53 -4.39 16.60
CA PRO A 152 -10.54 -4.28 18.06
C PRO A 152 -10.19 -2.87 18.53
N ARG A 153 -11.01 -2.34 19.43
CA ARG A 153 -10.84 -1.00 19.99
C ARG A 153 -9.76 -1.02 21.08
N ASN A 154 -8.49 -0.91 20.68
CA ASN A 154 -7.35 -0.82 21.60
C ASN A 154 -7.28 0.56 22.29
N GLY A 155 -8.35 1.00 22.95
CA GLY A 155 -8.43 2.27 23.68
C GLY A 155 -8.77 3.51 22.83
N ALA A 156 -9.01 3.37 21.52
CA ALA A 156 -9.34 4.52 20.67
C ALA A 156 -10.80 5.00 20.85
N LEU A 157 -11.01 6.32 20.81
CA LEU A 157 -12.33 6.95 20.82
C LEU A 157 -12.95 6.92 19.41
N GLY A 158 -13.45 5.76 18.99
CA GLY A 158 -14.22 5.62 17.74
C GLY A 158 -14.34 4.17 17.26
N PRO A 159 -15.18 3.90 16.24
CA PRO A 159 -15.11 2.65 15.49
C PRO A 159 -13.82 2.65 14.66
N ILE A 160 -12.88 1.75 14.99
CA ILE A 160 -11.68 1.50 14.19
C ILE A 160 -12.06 0.49 13.11
N ARG A 161 -11.59 0.69 11.88
CA ARG A 161 -11.70 -0.32 10.83
C ARG A 161 -10.32 -0.88 10.49
N GLU A 162 -10.30 -2.07 9.90
CA GLU A 162 -9.05 -2.76 9.53
C GLU A 162 -8.22 -2.00 8.48
N TRP A 163 -8.88 -1.27 7.58
CA TRP A 163 -8.16 -0.49 6.57
C TRP A 163 -7.38 0.66 7.19
N THR A 164 -6.09 0.72 6.87
CA THR A 164 -5.25 1.87 7.21
C THR A 164 -5.22 2.89 6.06
N LEU A 165 -4.97 4.16 6.40
CA LEU A 165 -4.79 5.20 5.39
C LEU A 165 -3.68 4.85 4.40
N LYS A 166 -2.56 4.30 4.90
CA LYS A 166 -1.40 3.90 4.08
C LYS A 166 -1.79 2.85 3.05
N ASP A 167 -2.54 1.83 3.46
CA ASP A 167 -2.96 0.73 2.59
C ASP A 167 -3.93 1.22 1.53
N CYS A 168 -4.92 2.03 1.90
CA CYS A 168 -5.85 2.62 0.95
C CYS A 168 -5.13 3.51 -0.09
N ILE A 169 -4.11 4.26 0.31
CA ILE A 169 -3.28 5.05 -0.62
C ILE A 169 -2.51 4.14 -1.57
N ALA A 170 -1.94 3.04 -1.07
CA ALA A 170 -1.23 2.06 -1.89
C ALA A 170 -2.18 1.45 -2.94
N VAL A 171 -3.40 1.10 -2.55
CA VAL A 171 -4.43 0.57 -3.47
C VAL A 171 -4.87 1.61 -4.49
N HIS A 172 -5.07 2.87 -4.09
CA HIS A 172 -5.39 3.94 -5.04
C HIS A 172 -4.30 4.08 -6.12
N LYS A 173 -3.03 4.07 -5.71
CA LYS A 173 -1.89 4.09 -6.64
C LYS A 173 -1.86 2.86 -7.53
N LEU A 174 -2.13 1.68 -6.99
CA LEU A 174 -2.20 0.43 -7.75
C LEU A 174 -3.23 0.54 -8.89
N LEU A 175 -4.46 0.96 -8.57
CA LEU A 175 -5.55 1.13 -9.54
C LEU A 175 -5.20 2.15 -10.62
N GLY A 176 -4.71 3.33 -10.23
CA GLY A 176 -4.46 4.43 -11.15
C GLY A 176 -3.15 4.34 -11.96
N SER A 177 -2.13 3.64 -11.46
CA SER A 177 -0.81 3.61 -12.12
C SER A 177 -0.41 2.26 -12.69
N VAL A 178 -0.77 1.15 -12.03
CA VAL A 178 -0.38 -0.19 -12.49
C VAL A 178 -1.47 -0.78 -13.38
N LEU A 179 -2.74 -0.67 -12.97
CA LEU A 179 -3.88 -1.13 -13.78
C LEU A 179 -4.32 -0.12 -14.84
N ASP A 180 -3.88 1.13 -14.70
CA ASP A 180 -4.28 2.27 -15.53
C ASP A 180 -5.80 2.40 -15.67
N ASP A 181 -6.51 2.22 -14.56
CA ASP A 181 -7.97 2.33 -14.47
C ASP A 181 -8.32 3.56 -13.62
N GLN A 182 -8.42 4.71 -14.29
CA GLN A 182 -8.70 5.99 -13.63
C GLN A 182 -10.11 6.04 -13.02
N ASP A 183 -11.07 5.37 -13.63
CA ASP A 183 -12.44 5.31 -13.12
C ASP A 183 -12.51 4.50 -11.82
N ALA A 184 -11.83 3.35 -11.75
CA ALA A 184 -11.69 2.57 -10.53
C ALA A 184 -10.92 3.33 -9.45
N ALA A 185 -9.83 4.01 -9.82
CA ALA A 185 -9.08 4.85 -8.89
C ALA A 185 -9.97 5.96 -8.30
N LEU A 186 -10.79 6.63 -9.12
CA LEU A 186 -11.71 7.67 -8.65
C LEU A 186 -12.78 7.11 -7.71
N ARG A 187 -13.44 6.01 -8.05
CA ARG A 187 -14.42 5.33 -7.17
C ARG A 187 -13.78 4.93 -5.85
N TRP A 188 -12.56 4.40 -5.89
CA TRP A 188 -11.80 4.04 -4.71
C TRP A 188 -11.46 5.27 -3.84
N LYS A 189 -11.03 6.38 -4.44
CA LYS A 189 -10.75 7.64 -3.75
C LYS A 189 -11.99 8.17 -3.03
N VAL A 190 -13.14 8.22 -3.71
CA VAL A 190 -14.42 8.67 -3.13
C VAL A 190 -14.79 7.79 -1.93
N ARG A 191 -14.72 6.46 -2.08
CA ARG A 191 -15.01 5.53 -0.98
C ARG A 191 -14.05 5.70 0.20
N CYS A 192 -12.76 5.93 -0.04
CA CYS A 192 -11.80 6.13 1.03
C CYS A 192 -12.00 7.46 1.77
N ALA A 193 -12.50 8.50 1.11
CA ALA A 193 -12.81 9.78 1.74
C ALA A 193 -13.86 9.66 2.86
N GLU A 194 -14.79 8.70 2.75
CA GLU A 194 -15.77 8.38 3.79
C GLU A 194 -15.13 7.80 5.06
N PHE A 195 -14.11 6.95 4.89
CA PHE A 195 -13.40 6.32 6.01
C PHE A 195 -12.30 7.22 6.62
N PHE A 196 -11.75 8.14 5.83
CA PHE A 196 -10.66 9.02 6.24
C PHE A 196 -11.04 10.50 6.05
N PRO A 197 -11.97 11.04 6.87
CA PRO A 197 -12.52 12.39 6.67
C PRO A 197 -11.48 13.50 6.78
N TYR A 198 -10.36 13.27 7.47
CA TYR A 198 -9.26 14.23 7.61
C TYR A 198 -8.14 14.06 6.56
N SER A 199 -8.23 13.07 5.67
CA SER A 199 -7.18 12.80 4.69
C SER A 199 -7.11 13.92 3.64
N THR A 200 -5.95 14.55 3.48
CA THR A 200 -5.67 15.46 2.36
C THR A 200 -5.52 14.70 1.04
N TYR A 201 -5.04 13.46 1.07
CA TYR A 201 -4.86 12.64 -0.12
C TYR A 201 -6.20 12.26 -0.77
N PHE A 202 -7.19 11.89 0.05
CA PHE A 202 -8.52 11.51 -0.42
C PHE A 202 -9.52 12.67 -0.43
N GLU A 203 -9.09 13.89 -0.04
CA GLU A 203 -9.96 15.06 0.06
C GLU A 203 -11.20 14.80 0.94
N GLY A 204 -10.96 14.22 2.12
CA GLY A 204 -12.03 13.92 3.08
C GLY A 204 -12.79 15.20 3.50
N SER A 205 -14.03 15.03 3.97
CA SER A 205 -14.93 16.15 4.27
C SER A 205 -14.42 17.14 5.33
N GLN A 206 -13.52 16.69 6.21
CA GLN A 206 -12.92 17.47 7.29
C GLN A 206 -11.45 17.84 7.00
N SER A 207 -10.97 17.57 5.79
CA SER A 207 -9.62 17.88 5.35
C SER A 207 -9.43 19.35 4.98
N SER A 208 -8.24 19.90 5.22
CA SER A 208 -7.88 21.25 4.77
C SER A 208 -7.85 21.40 3.24
N ALA A 209 -7.64 20.28 2.53
CA ALA A 209 -7.65 20.25 1.06
C ALA A 209 -9.04 20.46 0.45
N THR A 210 -10.11 20.29 1.24
CA THR A 210 -11.49 20.36 0.75
C THR A 210 -12.00 21.80 0.79
N PRO A 211 -12.45 22.39 -0.34
CA PRO A 211 -12.82 23.82 -0.41
C PRO A 211 -13.89 24.26 0.60
N ASN A 212 -14.77 23.34 1.00
CA ASN A 212 -15.90 23.57 1.91
C ASN A 212 -15.68 23.02 3.33
N SER A 213 -14.44 22.67 3.72
CA SER A 213 -14.21 22.12 5.05
C SER A 213 -14.57 23.12 6.15
N ALA A 214 -15.08 22.61 7.28
CA ALA A 214 -15.39 23.45 8.44
C ALA A 214 -14.18 24.28 8.91
N LEU A 215 -12.97 23.74 8.76
CA LEU A 215 -11.69 24.43 9.00
C LEU A 215 -11.48 25.64 8.07
N ASN A 216 -11.79 25.49 6.77
CA ASN A 216 -11.71 26.59 5.81
C ASN A 216 -12.78 27.67 6.07
N GLN A 217 -13.93 27.31 6.64
CA GLN A 217 -14.95 28.27 7.06
C GLN A 217 -14.55 29.04 8.35
N ILE A 218 -13.88 28.38 9.30
CA ILE A 218 -13.35 29.00 10.52
C ILE A 218 -12.21 29.98 10.20
N CYS A 219 -11.30 29.62 9.29
CA CYS A 219 -10.25 30.55 8.85
C CYS A 219 -10.81 31.76 8.08
N LYS A 220 -11.88 31.60 7.29
CA LYS A 220 -12.53 32.72 6.59
C LYS A 220 -13.26 33.68 7.53
N THR A 221 -13.78 33.20 8.66
CA THR A 221 -14.49 34.04 9.64
C THR A 221 -13.57 34.81 10.56
N THR A 222 -12.33 34.36 10.77
CA THR A 222 -11.40 35.00 11.73
C THR A 222 -10.56 36.13 11.11
N VAL A 223 -10.54 36.30 9.78
CA VAL A 223 -9.68 37.29 9.09
C VAL A 223 -10.40 38.60 8.74
N ASN A 224 -11.73 38.68 8.84
CA ASN A 224 -12.45 39.93 8.58
C ASN A 224 -12.70 40.74 9.85
N GLY A 225 -11.62 41.31 10.39
CA GLY A 225 -11.71 42.44 11.31
C GLY A 225 -11.95 43.74 10.55
N SER A 226 -13.22 44.11 10.30
CA SER A 226 -13.62 45.52 10.17
C SER A 226 -15.15 45.71 10.15
N SER A 227 -15.66 46.31 11.23
CA SER A 227 -16.71 47.35 11.31
C SER A 227 -17.75 47.44 10.17
N SER A 228 -19.00 47.03 10.44
CA SER A 228 -20.19 47.89 10.20
C SER A 228 -21.43 47.36 10.93
N HIS A 229 -22.06 48.23 11.73
CA HIS A 229 -23.43 48.09 12.23
C HIS A 229 -24.43 47.90 11.08
N SER A 230 -25.41 47.02 11.26
CA SER A 230 -26.85 47.25 11.04
C SER A 230 -27.66 46.01 11.44
N GLN A 231 -28.96 46.17 11.57
CA GLN A 231 -29.86 45.62 12.59
C GLN A 231 -30.90 44.65 11.98
N GLY A 232 -31.32 43.64 12.76
CA GLY A 232 -32.49 42.76 12.54
C GLY A 232 -32.27 41.59 11.57
N ASP A 233 -32.77 40.37 11.77
CA ASP A 233 -33.71 39.84 12.75
C ASP A 233 -33.62 38.29 12.75
N HIS A 234 -33.86 37.69 13.93
CA HIS A 234 -34.32 36.32 14.21
C HIS A 234 -33.61 35.07 13.60
N VAL A 235 -32.83 34.35 14.42
CA VAL A 235 -32.65 32.88 14.30
C VAL A 235 -32.59 32.23 15.69
N GLU A 236 -33.31 31.12 15.82
CA GLU A 236 -33.50 30.27 16.99
C GLU A 236 -32.21 29.79 17.66
N HIS A 237 -32.31 29.73 18.99
CA HIS A 237 -31.33 29.23 19.94
C HIS A 237 -31.01 27.74 19.73
N VAL A 238 -29.74 27.41 19.48
CA VAL A 238 -29.18 26.08 19.77
C VAL A 238 -28.01 26.25 20.74
N ALA A 239 -28.06 25.45 21.80
CA ALA A 239 -27.35 25.65 23.06
C ALA A 239 -25.81 25.70 22.94
N SER A 240 -25.25 26.76 23.53
CA SER A 240 -23.84 26.87 23.89
C SER A 240 -23.50 25.88 24.99
N ASN A 241 -22.52 25.01 24.76
CA ASN A 241 -21.90 24.20 25.80
C ASN A 241 -20.39 24.45 25.76
N GLY A 242 -19.87 25.10 26.81
CA GLY A 242 -18.43 25.31 26.99
C GLY A 242 -18.08 26.66 27.62
N LYS A 243 -18.33 26.79 28.92
CA LYS A 243 -17.93 27.94 29.75
C LYS A 243 -16.40 27.99 29.88
N LEU A 244 -15.74 28.87 29.13
CA LEU A 244 -14.31 29.15 29.20
C LEU A 244 -14.01 30.24 30.24
N GLU A 245 -14.27 29.97 31.52
CA GLU A 245 -13.82 30.82 32.63
C GLU A 245 -13.40 29.91 33.79
N ALA A 246 -12.20 29.32 33.69
CA ALA A 246 -11.58 28.57 34.78
C ALA A 246 -10.04 28.56 34.65
N PHE A 247 -9.42 29.70 34.33
CA PHE A 247 -7.95 29.86 34.42
C PHE A 247 -7.55 31.32 34.73
N LYS A 248 -8.17 31.93 35.75
CA LYS A 248 -7.77 33.28 36.22
C LYS A 248 -7.13 33.33 37.60
N ASP A 249 -7.10 32.25 38.37
CA ASP A 249 -6.54 32.29 39.73
C ASP A 249 -5.41 31.29 39.96
N LEU A 250 -4.30 31.46 39.22
CA LEU A 250 -3.00 30.92 39.63
C LEU A 250 -1.99 32.07 39.62
N THR A 251 -1.78 32.63 40.80
CA THR A 251 -0.64 33.53 41.07
C THR A 251 0.61 32.68 41.31
N ILE A 252 1.75 33.17 40.82
CA ILE A 252 3.10 32.57 40.89
C ILE A 252 3.53 32.36 42.34
#